data_AF-A0A800F535-F1
#
_entry.id   AF-A0A800F535-F1
#
_cell.length_a   1.000
_cell.length_b   1.000
_cell.length_c   1.000
_cell.angle_alpha   90.00
_cell.angle_beta   90.00
_cell.angle_gamma   90.00
#
_symmetry.space_group_name_H-M   'P 1'
#
loop_
_entity.id
_entity.type
_entity.pdbx_description
1 polymer ?
#
loop_
_entity_poly.entity_id
_entity_poly.type
_entity_poly.pdbx_seq_one_letter_code
_entity_poly.pdbx_strand_id
1 'polypeptide(L)'
;MFLGVVMIPDFNLQLRIMAVLGGVLLIQAGVWSLTHALLPNARDYTELRSEVDGFILLVRSLNEAALEARASGTEVSWIGVRGARDEMHDSVEHMVELAGKGVGEGPHA
;
A
#
# COMPACT_ATOMS: atom_id res chain seq x y z
N MET A 1 21.43 19.73 -19.62
CA MET A 1 22.05 18.43 -19.99
C MET A 1 22.18 18.28 -21.51
N PHE A 2 21.09 18.29 -22.29
CA PHE A 2 21.13 18.03 -23.73
C PHE A 2 22.02 19.00 -24.54
N LEU A 3 22.00 20.30 -24.22
CA LEU A 3 22.76 21.33 -24.94
C LEU A 3 24.30 21.18 -24.77
N GLY A 4 24.75 20.70 -23.62
CA GLY A 4 26.19 20.55 -23.31
C GLY A 4 26.84 19.37 -24.03
N VAL A 5 26.09 18.28 -24.25
CA VAL A 5 26.57 17.07 -24.95
C VAL A 5 26.81 17.33 -26.45
N VAL A 6 26.04 18.23 -27.05
CA VAL A 6 26.16 18.60 -28.48
C VAL A 6 27.42 19.44 -28.75
N MET A 7 27.95 20.13 -27.73
CA MET A 7 29.16 20.97 -27.83
C MET A 7 30.48 20.22 -27.57
N ILE A 8 30.43 18.91 -27.27
CA ILE A 8 31.65 18.10 -27.08
C ILE A 8 32.25 17.81 -28.47
N PRO A 9 33.49 18.26 -28.76
CA PRO A 9 34.14 17.99 -30.03
C PRO A 9 34.27 16.49 -30.31
N ASP A 10 34.14 16.07 -31.57
CA ASP A 10 34.12 14.65 -32.00
C ASP A 10 35.36 13.85 -31.58
N PHE A 11 36.46 14.52 -31.21
CA PHE A 11 37.70 13.91 -30.74
C PHE A 11 37.60 13.21 -29.37
N ASN A 12 36.52 13.41 -28.61
CA ASN A 12 36.37 12.82 -27.28
C ASN A 12 35.08 12.00 -27.16
N LEU A 13 34.91 11.06 -28.09
CA LEU A 13 33.78 10.13 -28.16
C LEU A 13 33.51 9.42 -26.83
N GLN A 14 34.56 8.98 -26.11
CA GLN A 14 34.43 8.35 -24.80
C GLN A 14 33.77 9.27 -23.76
N LEU A 15 34.19 10.55 -23.71
CA LEU A 15 33.63 11.53 -22.77
C LEU A 15 32.16 11.82 -23.10
N ARG A 16 31.81 11.89 -24.39
CA ARG A 16 30.43 12.08 -24.86
C ARG A 16 29.54 10.89 -24.50
N ILE A 17 30.03 9.66 -24.68
CA ILE A 17 29.31 8.45 -24.28
C ILE A 17 29.05 8.44 -22.77
N MET A 18 30.07 8.75 -21.95
CA MET A 18 29.91 8.79 -20.49
C MET A 18 28.91 9.86 -20.04
N ALA A 19 28.93 11.04 -20.66
CA ALA A 19 27.98 12.11 -20.35
C ALA A 19 26.53 11.73 -20.71
N VAL A 20 26.32 11.04 -21.84
CA VAL A 20 24.99 10.53 -22.23
C VAL A 20 24.52 9.46 -21.25
N LEU A 21 25.38 8.49 -20.91
CA LEU A 21 25.04 7.44 -19.95
C LEU A 21 24.71 8.01 -18.57
N GLY A 22 25.49 8.98 -18.09
CA GLY A 22 25.21 9.68 -16.83
C GLY A 22 23.88 10.43 -16.87
N GLY A 23 23.57 11.11 -17.97
CA GLY A 23 22.27 11.76 -18.17
C GLY A 23 21.11 10.77 -18.15
N VAL A 24 21.26 9.62 -18.82
CA VAL A 24 20.23 8.55 -18.83
C VAL A 24 20.04 7.96 -17.43
N LEU A 25 21.12 7.71 -16.68
CA LEU A 25 21.04 7.20 -15.31
C LEU A 25 20.34 8.18 -14.36
N LEU A 26 20.61 9.49 -14.49
CA LEU A 26 19.93 10.53 -13.71
C LEU A 26 18.44 10.62 -14.03
N ILE A 27 18.07 10.48 -15.31
CA ILE A 27 16.65 10.42 -15.71
C ILE A 27 16.00 9.16 -15.11
N GLN A 28 16.64 8.00 -15.20
CA GLN A 28 16.11 6.77 -14.60
C GLN A 28 15.95 6.89 -13.08
N ALA A 29 16.96 7.41 -12.38
CA ALA A 29 16.89 7.63 -10.93
C ALA A 29 15.78 8.61 -10.54
N GLY A 30 15.60 9.69 -11.32
CA GLY A 30 14.52 10.65 -11.11
C GLY A 30 13.13 10.04 -11.33
N VAL A 31 12.96 9.23 -12.37
CA VAL A 31 11.73 8.47 -12.61
C VAL A 31 11.45 7.51 -11.47
N TRP A 32 12.48 6.85 -10.93
CA TRP A 32 12.30 5.91 -9.82
C TRP A 32 11.90 6.62 -8.52
N SER A 33 12.49 7.78 -8.21
CA SER A 33 12.10 8.59 -7.05
C SER A 33 10.68 9.15 -7.17
N LEU A 34 10.30 9.64 -8.36
CA LEU A 34 8.97 10.20 -8.59
C LEU A 34 7.89 9.11 -8.57
N THR A 35 8.19 7.92 -9.11
CA THR A 35 7.27 6.77 -9.06
C THR A 35 7.07 6.26 -7.64
N HIS A 36 8.10 6.21 -6.78
CA HIS A 36 7.92 5.86 -5.37
C HIS A 36 7.09 6.88 -4.59
N ALA A 37 7.22 8.17 -4.90
CA ALA A 37 6.44 9.22 -4.23
C ALA A 37 4.96 9.23 -4.66
N LEU A 38 4.66 8.92 -5.93
CA LEU A 38 3.29 8.91 -6.46
C LEU A 38 2.59 7.56 -6.32
N LEU A 39 3.35 6.47 -6.29
CA LEU A 39 2.91 5.10 -6.09
C LEU A 39 3.76 4.51 -4.96
N PRO A 40 3.53 4.91 -3.69
CA PRO A 40 4.18 4.28 -2.55
C PRO A 40 4.01 2.79 -2.68
N ASN A 41 5.13 2.08 -2.57
CA ASN A 41 5.22 0.71 -3.01
C ASN A 41 4.18 -0.11 -2.24
N ALA A 42 3.36 -0.89 -2.94
CA ALA A 42 2.30 -1.69 -2.31
C ALA A 42 2.84 -2.70 -1.26
N ARG A 43 4.17 -2.83 -1.17
CA ARG A 43 4.93 -3.64 -0.24
C ARG A 43 5.20 -2.95 1.11
N ASP A 44 5.00 -1.64 1.24
CA ASP A 44 5.33 -0.94 2.50
C ASP A 44 4.22 -1.09 3.56
N TYR A 45 2.99 -1.40 3.16
CA TYR A 45 1.83 -1.53 4.05
C TYR A 45 1.18 -2.93 3.98
N THR A 46 1.99 -3.99 3.95
CA THR A 46 1.47 -5.37 3.79
C THR A 46 0.59 -5.80 4.96
N GLU A 47 0.91 -5.37 6.18
CA GLU A 47 0.12 -5.71 7.38
C GLU A 47 -1.25 -5.04 7.33
N LEU A 48 -1.30 -3.73 7.05
CA LEU A 48 -2.56 -3.01 6.89
C LEU A 48 -3.43 -3.60 5.76
N ARG A 49 -2.82 -4.01 4.64
CA ARG A 49 -3.56 -4.69 3.57
C ARG A 49 -4.12 -6.03 4.04
N SER A 50 -3.34 -6.83 4.75
CA SER A 50 -3.80 -8.12 5.27
C SER A 50 -4.99 -7.95 6.21
N GLU A 51 -4.98 -6.91 7.04
CA GLU A 51 -6.09 -6.59 7.94
C GLU A 51 -7.34 -6.19 7.14
N VAL A 52 -7.20 -5.37 6.10
CA VAL A 52 -8.32 -5.01 5.20
C VAL A 52 -8.92 -6.23 4.49
N ASP A 53 -8.08 -7.16 4.03
CA ASP A 53 -8.55 -8.39 3.40
C ASP A 53 -9.37 -9.25 4.39
N GLY A 54 -8.94 -9.29 5.66
CA GLY A 54 -9.70 -9.91 6.76
C GLY A 54 -11.02 -9.19 7.05
N PHE A 55 -11.00 -7.86 7.09
CA PHE A 55 -12.20 -7.04 7.31
C PHE A 55 -13.28 -7.27 6.25
N ILE A 56 -12.90 -7.50 4.98
CA ILE A 56 -13.84 -7.84 3.91
C ILE A 56 -14.58 -9.17 4.20
N LEU A 57 -13.94 -10.13 4.86
CA LEU A 57 -14.59 -11.38 5.29
C LEU A 57 -15.58 -11.12 6.43
N LEU A 58 -15.23 -10.23 7.37
CA LEU A 58 -16.15 -9.83 8.45
C LEU A 58 -17.41 -9.15 7.92
N VAL A 59 -17.32 -8.34 6.87
CA VAL A 59 -18.50 -7.76 6.19
C VAL A 59 -19.44 -8.85 5.67
N ARG A 60 -18.90 -9.96 5.14
CA ARG A 60 -19.70 -11.10 4.68
C ARG A 60 -20.34 -11.83 5.86
N SER A 61 -19.56 -12.10 6.91
CA SER A 61 -20.04 -12.70 8.17
C SER A 61 -21.19 -11.91 8.77
N LEU A 62 -21.07 -10.57 8.84
CA LEU A 62 -22.12 -9.68 9.33
C LEU A 62 -23.40 -9.82 8.50
N ASN A 63 -23.27 -9.86 7.17
CA ASN A 63 -24.41 -10.00 6.28
C ASN A 63 -25.09 -11.37 6.41
N GLU A 64 -24.30 -12.45 6.50
CA GLU A 64 -24.82 -13.80 6.74
C GLU A 64 -25.57 -13.89 8.07
N ALA A 65 -24.98 -13.40 9.15
CA ALA A 65 -25.61 -13.33 10.47
C ALA A 65 -26.90 -12.49 10.45
N ALA A 66 -26.91 -11.38 9.71
CA ALA A 66 -28.11 -10.53 9.59
C ALA A 66 -29.24 -11.21 8.79
N LEU A 67 -28.90 -11.97 7.74
CA LEU A 67 -29.87 -12.75 6.99
C LEU A 67 -30.47 -13.88 7.84
N GLU A 68 -29.64 -14.60 8.60
CA GLU A 68 -30.09 -15.64 9.53
C GLU A 68 -30.95 -15.06 10.66
N ALA A 69 -30.55 -13.90 11.21
CA ALA A 69 -31.31 -13.22 12.25
C ALA A 69 -32.71 -12.82 11.77
N ARG A 70 -32.80 -12.28 10.55
CA ARG A 70 -34.07 -11.93 9.91
C ARG A 70 -34.94 -13.14 9.61
N ALA A 71 -34.33 -14.26 9.19
CA ALA A 71 -35.07 -15.48 8.87
C ALA A 71 -35.68 -16.14 10.12
N SER A 72 -34.96 -16.14 11.23
CA SER A 72 -35.43 -16.71 12.50
C SER A 72 -36.39 -15.79 13.25
N GLY A 73 -36.24 -14.47 13.15
CA GLY A 73 -37.14 -13.47 13.74
C GLY A 73 -37.12 -13.42 15.28
N THR A 74 -36.10 -13.99 15.93
CA THR A 74 -35.98 -14.01 17.39
C THR A 74 -34.91 -13.02 17.87
N GLU A 75 -35.02 -12.52 19.11
CA GLU A 75 -33.99 -11.61 19.66
C GLU A 75 -32.63 -12.31 19.84
N VAL A 76 -32.65 -13.63 20.06
CA VAL A 76 -31.45 -14.45 20.26
C VAL A 76 -30.62 -14.52 18.98
N SER A 77 -31.25 -14.50 17.80
CA SER A 77 -30.52 -14.61 16.53
C SER A 77 -29.74 -13.33 16.15
N TRP A 78 -30.01 -12.21 16.81
CA TRP A 78 -29.20 -10.99 16.69
C TRP A 78 -27.87 -11.05 17.45
N ILE A 79 -27.63 -12.09 18.26
CA ILE A 79 -26.34 -12.29 18.94
C ILE A 79 -25.20 -12.41 17.91
N GLY A 80 -25.40 -13.17 16.83
CA GLY A 80 -24.38 -13.32 15.78
C GLY A 80 -24.05 -11.99 15.08
N VAL A 81 -25.06 -11.15 14.87
CA VAL A 81 -24.88 -9.80 14.28
C VAL A 81 -24.06 -8.90 15.21
N ARG A 82 -24.32 -8.95 16.52
CA ARG A 82 -23.53 -8.20 17.51
C ARG A 82 -22.09 -8.70 17.58
N GLY A 83 -21.87 -10.02 17.57
CA GLY A 83 -20.54 -10.60 17.51
C GLY A 83 -19.74 -10.15 16.30
N ALA A 84 -20.30 -10.26 15.09
CA ALA A 84 -19.64 -9.80 13.87
C ALA A 84 -19.35 -8.29 13.89
N ARG A 85 -20.26 -7.48 14.46
CA ARG A 85 -20.05 -6.04 14.62
C ARG A 85 -18.87 -5.75 15.57
N ASP A 86 -18.77 -6.46 16.68
CA ASP A 86 -17.71 -6.25 17.67
C ASP A 86 -16.35 -6.65 17.06
N GLU A 87 -16.28 -7.77 16.32
CA GLU A 87 -15.07 -8.17 15.56
C GLU A 87 -14.67 -7.13 14.50
N MET A 88 -15.64 -6.52 13.82
CA MET A 88 -15.37 -5.42 12.89
C MET A 88 -14.82 -4.17 13.60
N HIS A 89 -15.23 -3.91 14.83
CA HIS A 89 -14.71 -2.78 15.60
C HIS A 89 -13.25 -3.02 15.99
N ASP A 90 -12.94 -4.22 16.46
CA ASP A 90 -11.57 -4.63 16.82
C ASP A 90 -10.64 -4.59 15.59
N SER A 91 -11.11 -5.05 14.44
CA SER A 91 -10.35 -4.99 13.18
C SER A 91 -10.07 -3.53 12.75
N VAL A 92 -11.02 -2.62 12.95
CA VAL A 92 -10.78 -1.18 12.70
C VAL A 92 -9.76 -0.59 13.66
N GLU A 93 -9.77 -0.98 14.94
CA GLU A 93 -8.76 -0.55 15.90
C GLU A 93 -7.36 -1.03 15.48
N HIS A 94 -7.23 -2.30 15.07
CA HIS A 94 -5.97 -2.82 14.52
C HIS A 94 -5.54 -2.09 13.24
N MET A 95 -6.47 -1.73 12.35
CA MET A 95 -6.13 -0.93 11.16
C MET A 95 -5.59 0.46 11.54
N VAL A 96 -6.11 1.09 12.60
CA VAL A 96 -5.57 2.36 13.12
C VAL A 96 -4.17 2.15 13.68
N GLU A 97 -3.93 1.06 14.40
CA GLU A 97 -2.60 0.73 14.91
C GLU A 97 -1.60 0.46 13.78
N LEU A 98 -2.01 -0.17 12.69
CA LEU A 98 -1.16 -0.48 11.55
C LEU A 98 -0.98 0.70 10.58
N ALA A 99 -1.85 1.70 10.64
CA ALA A 99 -1.80 2.84 9.74
C ALA A 99 -0.49 3.62 9.90
N GLY A 100 0.21 3.82 8.78
CA GLY A 100 1.47 4.56 8.74
C GLY A 100 2.70 3.77 9.19
N LYS A 101 2.56 2.52 9.64
CA LYS A 101 3.70 1.63 9.93
C LYS A 101 4.17 0.97 8.64
N GLY A 102 5.45 1.16 8.29
CA GLY A 102 6.10 0.42 7.21
C GLY A 102 6.42 -1.02 7.63
N VAL A 103 6.72 -1.90 6.68
CA VAL A 103 7.20 -3.27 6.96
C VAL A 103 8.40 -3.24 7.91
N GLY A 104 8.22 -3.74 9.13
CA GLY A 104 9.29 -3.90 10.13
C GLY A 104 9.40 -2.79 11.19
N GLU A 105 8.55 -1.76 11.17
CA GLU A 105 8.51 -0.72 12.22
C GLU A 105 7.59 -1.15 13.38
N GLY A 106 8.07 -2.13 14.16
CA GLY A 106 7.51 -2.45 15.48
C GLY A 106 7.80 -1.34 16.51
N PRO A 107 7.16 -1.36 17.70
CA PRO A 107 7.11 -0.21 18.64
C PRO A 107 8.44 0.15 19.34
N HIS A 108 9.58 -0.34 18.88
CA HIS A 108 10.90 0.00 19.39
C HIS A 108 11.94 0.05 18.25
N ALA A 109 12.06 1.20 17.60
CA ALA A 109 13.26 1.62 16.88
C ALA A 109 13.46 3.12 17.08
#